data_AF-X0X9T5-F1
#
_entry.id   AF-X0X9T5-F1
#
_cell.length_a   1.000
_cell.length_b   1.000
_cell.length_c   1.000
_cell.angle_alpha   90.00
_cell.angle_beta   90.00
_cell.angle_gamma   90.00
#
_symmetry.space_group_name_H-M   'P 1'
#
loop_
_entity.id
_entity.type
_entity.pdbx_description
1 polymer ?
#
loop_
_entity_poly.entity_id
_entity_poly.type
_entity_poly.pdbx_seq_one_letter_code
_entity_poly.pdbx_strand_id
1 'polypeptide(L)'
;TFYQRGTVTLALDDTLFHHSGKKVNGAGYWRDAVRSTKSKTVYAWGLNLVVLTLQIQPPWGGEPLGLPINMRLHRKNQASLIELAEQMINEVIQWFPKRLFRVVGDGFFATLAGKELLNTTIISRIQCNAEIYDLPVKPRSKGRGRPRKKGKRLLCPEKMAHYVRDWQRIEVCERGKTRIRLVYTRKVLWYRVSQKPILLVISRDPQGKEKGDFFFTTDVTMDPSEVIGCFADRWAIEDTFKNTKQLLG
;
A
#
# COMPACT_ATOMS: atom_id res chain seq x y z
N THR A 1 16.49 15.42 -15.53
CA THR A 1 15.03 15.72 -15.56
C THR A 1 14.30 14.70 -14.71
N PHE A 2 13.63 15.13 -13.63
CA PHE A 2 12.88 14.22 -12.76
C PHE A 2 11.67 13.68 -13.55
N TYR A 3 11.69 12.40 -13.97
CA TYR A 3 10.58 11.67 -14.61
C TYR A 3 10.02 12.19 -15.96
N GLN A 4 10.87 12.34 -16.99
CA GLN A 4 10.41 12.66 -18.36
C GLN A 4 9.52 11.57 -19.00
N ARG A 5 9.66 10.29 -18.61
CA ARG A 5 8.89 9.14 -19.12
C ARG A 5 8.67 8.13 -17.99
N GLY A 6 7.62 7.31 -18.09
CA GLY A 6 7.34 6.21 -17.16
C GLY A 6 6.25 6.47 -16.11
N THR A 7 6.00 5.45 -15.30
CA THR A 7 4.99 5.45 -14.23
C THR A 7 5.45 6.30 -13.05
N VAL A 8 4.55 7.12 -12.50
CA VAL A 8 4.82 7.96 -11.33
C VAL A 8 4.49 7.17 -10.07
N THR A 9 5.48 6.92 -9.22
CA THR A 9 5.27 6.23 -7.94
C THR A 9 4.97 7.24 -6.85
N LEU A 10 3.80 7.11 -6.25
CA LEU A 10 3.33 7.89 -5.13
C LEU A 10 3.30 6.99 -3.90
N ALA A 11 3.69 7.52 -2.77
CA ALA A 11 3.73 6.80 -1.53
C ALA A 11 2.83 7.54 -0.52
N LEU A 12 1.93 6.80 0.13
CA LEU A 12 0.86 7.32 0.99
C LEU A 12 1.03 6.78 2.40
N ASP A 13 0.94 7.69 3.38
CA ASP A 13 0.99 7.35 4.79
C ASP A 13 0.19 8.35 5.64
N ASP A 14 -0.21 7.93 6.84
CA ASP A 14 -0.75 8.83 7.86
C ASP A 14 0.23 9.03 9.01
N THR A 15 0.28 10.24 9.53
CA THR A 15 1.13 10.58 10.68
C THR A 15 0.38 11.42 11.68
N LEU A 16 0.57 11.08 12.95
CA LEU A 16 0.18 11.94 14.06
C LEU A 16 1.27 12.98 14.32
N PHE A 17 0.90 14.25 14.20
CA PHE A 17 1.76 15.38 14.54
C PHE A 17 1.38 15.91 15.93
N HIS A 18 2.31 15.82 16.89
CA HIS A 18 2.08 16.17 18.30
C HIS A 18 2.16 17.68 18.56
N HIS A 19 1.54 18.48 17.70
CA HIS A 19 1.39 19.91 17.96
C HIS A 19 -0.01 20.19 18.49
N SER A 20 -0.07 20.87 19.63
CA SER A 20 -1.31 21.12 20.34
C SER A 20 -1.27 22.49 21.00
N GLY A 21 -2.41 23.17 21.02
CA GLY A 21 -2.51 24.51 21.59
C GLY A 21 -3.89 25.10 21.35
N LYS A 22 -4.24 26.13 22.12
CA LYS A 22 -5.55 26.81 22.04
C LYS A 22 -5.87 27.37 20.64
N LYS A 23 -4.85 27.61 19.82
CA LYS A 23 -4.96 28.12 18.45
C LYS A 23 -4.80 27.03 17.37
N VAL A 24 -4.57 25.78 17.74
CA VAL A 24 -4.35 24.67 16.81
C VAL A 24 -5.70 24.02 16.49
N ASN A 25 -6.34 24.49 15.41
CA ASN A 25 -7.64 23.99 14.97
C ASN A 25 -7.51 22.57 14.37
N GLY A 26 -8.35 21.65 14.83
CA GLY A 26 -8.41 20.28 14.35
C GLY A 26 -7.55 19.27 15.12
N ALA A 27 -6.89 19.70 16.20
CA ALA A 27 -6.24 18.79 17.11
C ALA A 27 -7.27 17.94 17.87
N GLY A 28 -6.98 16.66 18.06
CA GLY A 28 -7.85 15.74 18.77
C GLY A 28 -7.13 14.50 19.26
N TYR A 29 -7.86 13.63 19.97
CA TYR A 29 -7.36 12.32 20.37
C TYR A 29 -7.34 11.36 19.18
N TRP A 30 -6.13 10.92 18.84
CA TRP A 30 -5.85 9.95 17.79
C TRP A 30 -4.99 8.82 18.34
N ARG A 31 -5.08 7.64 17.71
CA ARG A 31 -4.17 6.55 18.00
C ARG A 31 -2.79 6.94 17.48
N ASP A 32 -1.79 6.88 18.34
CA ASP A 32 -0.40 7.06 17.97
C ASP A 32 0.14 5.71 17.51
N ALA A 33 0.18 5.48 16.20
CA ALA A 33 0.66 4.23 15.63
C ALA A 33 2.15 3.97 15.94
N VAL A 34 2.96 5.03 16.09
CA VAL A 34 4.41 4.93 16.35
C VAL A 34 4.67 4.47 17.79
N ARG A 35 3.88 4.95 18.76
CA ARG A 35 4.00 4.55 20.18
C ARG A 35 3.16 3.34 20.54
N SER A 36 2.22 2.94 19.68
CA SER A 36 1.38 1.76 19.90
C SER A 36 2.12 0.48 19.54
N THR A 37 2.07 -0.52 20.43
CA THR A 37 2.52 -1.89 20.13
C THR A 37 1.31 -2.81 19.94
N LYS A 38 1.53 -4.06 19.54
CA LYS A 38 0.46 -5.07 19.42
C LYS A 38 -0.31 -5.29 20.74
N SER A 39 0.32 -5.06 21.89
CA SER A 39 -0.27 -5.24 23.22
C SER A 39 -0.78 -3.94 23.85
N LYS A 40 -0.29 -2.77 23.41
CA LYS A 40 -0.63 -1.48 24.02
C LYS A 40 -0.99 -0.46 22.95
N THR A 41 -2.25 -0.05 22.93
CA THR A 41 -2.71 1.07 22.10
C THR A 41 -2.47 2.37 22.84
N VAL A 42 -1.59 3.23 22.31
CA VAL A 42 -1.31 4.55 22.86
C VAL A 42 -2.12 5.56 22.06
N TYR A 43 -2.86 6.41 22.76
CA TYR A 43 -3.53 7.56 22.17
C TYR A 43 -2.76 8.81 22.53
N ALA A 44 -2.60 9.70 21.57
CA ALA A 44 -2.01 11.00 21.79
C ALA A 44 -2.88 12.10 21.18
N TRP A 45 -2.80 13.26 21.79
CA TRP A 45 -3.45 14.46 21.30
C TRP A 45 -2.57 15.09 20.22
N GLY A 46 -3.16 15.43 19.07
CA GLY A 46 -2.43 16.03 17.95
C GLY A 46 -3.26 16.17 16.69
N LEU A 47 -2.58 16.50 15.60
CA LEU A 47 -3.15 16.57 14.26
C LEU A 47 -2.91 15.25 13.53
N ASN A 48 -3.98 14.62 13.03
CA ASN A 48 -3.87 13.43 12.20
C ASN A 48 -3.78 13.86 10.73
N LEU A 49 -2.66 13.64 10.09
CA LEU A 49 -2.36 14.11 8.74
C LEU A 49 -2.20 12.92 7.80
N VAL A 50 -2.87 12.98 6.66
CA VAL A 50 -2.58 12.10 5.52
C VAL A 50 -1.58 12.83 4.63
N VAL A 51 -0.49 12.18 4.26
CA VAL A 51 0.52 12.77 3.38
C VAL A 51 0.73 11.87 2.18
N LEU A 52 0.72 12.51 1.01
CA LEU A 52 1.04 11.89 -0.26
C LEU A 52 2.39 12.44 -0.72
N THR A 53 3.31 11.52 -0.97
CA THR A 53 4.66 11.85 -1.40
C THR A 53 4.92 11.29 -2.79
N LEU A 54 5.75 11.98 -3.55
CA LEU A 54 6.37 11.46 -4.75
C LEU A 54 7.61 10.65 -4.35
N GLN A 55 7.62 9.37 -4.70
CA GLN A 55 8.79 8.53 -4.50
C GLN A 55 9.75 8.72 -5.66
N ILE A 56 10.96 9.19 -5.34
CA ILE A 56 11.99 9.55 -6.30
C ILE A 56 13.13 8.56 -6.16
N GLN A 57 13.43 7.85 -7.24
CA GLN A 57 14.67 7.09 -7.35
C GLN A 57 15.81 8.01 -7.80
N PRO A 58 16.82 8.24 -6.95
CA PRO A 58 17.94 9.11 -7.33
C PRO A 58 18.74 8.49 -8.48
N PRO A 59 19.14 9.26 -9.50
CA PRO A 59 19.90 8.75 -10.64
C PRO A 59 21.32 8.29 -10.25
N TRP A 60 21.83 8.72 -9.10
CA TRP A 60 23.11 8.28 -8.53
C TRP A 60 22.99 6.99 -7.69
N GLY A 61 21.80 6.39 -7.60
CA GLY A 61 21.53 5.20 -6.80
C GLY A 61 21.44 5.48 -5.30
N GLY A 62 21.20 4.41 -4.53
CA GLY A 62 21.04 4.49 -3.07
C GLY A 62 19.57 4.55 -2.63
N GLU A 63 19.35 5.19 -1.49
CA GLU A 63 18.04 5.23 -0.85
C GLU A 63 17.06 6.16 -1.59
N PRO A 64 15.82 5.73 -1.85
CA PRO A 64 14.78 6.58 -2.44
C PRO A 64 14.48 7.81 -1.58
N LEU A 65 14.04 8.88 -2.25
CA LEU A 65 13.59 10.10 -1.58
C LEU A 65 12.06 10.20 -1.66
N GLY A 66 11.42 10.59 -0.55
CA GLY A 66 9.98 10.86 -0.49
C GLY A 66 9.73 12.37 -0.48
N LEU A 67 9.34 12.96 -1.60
CA LEU A 67 9.01 14.40 -1.65
C LEU A 67 7.52 14.60 -1.34
N PRO A 68 7.13 15.27 -0.23
CA PRO A 68 5.73 15.56 0.04
C PRO A 68 5.17 16.51 -1.01
N ILE A 69 4.09 16.10 -1.68
CA ILE A 69 3.42 16.89 -2.71
C ILE A 69 2.00 17.29 -2.32
N ASN A 70 1.39 16.59 -1.36
CA ASN A 70 0.06 16.90 -0.86
C ASN A 70 -0.07 16.45 0.60
N MET A 71 -0.79 17.21 1.41
CA MET A 71 -1.05 16.91 2.81
C MET A 71 -2.45 17.35 3.18
N ARG A 72 -3.21 16.48 3.88
CA ARG A 72 -4.57 16.80 4.34
C ARG A 72 -4.75 16.48 5.81
N LEU A 73 -5.47 17.37 6.49
CA LEU A 73 -5.82 17.20 7.89
C LEU A 73 -7.10 16.37 8.03
N HIS A 74 -6.98 15.24 8.72
CA HIS A 74 -8.14 14.43 9.08
C HIS A 74 -8.80 14.97 10.35
N ARG A 75 -10.12 15.13 10.27
CA ARG A 75 -10.98 15.63 11.36
C ARG A 75 -12.08 14.61 11.65
N LYS A 76 -12.44 14.49 12.93
CA LYS A 76 -13.57 13.64 13.35
C LYS A 76 -14.86 14.16 12.71
N ASN A 77 -15.73 13.24 12.28
CA ASN A 77 -17.01 13.53 11.62
C ASN A 77 -16.90 14.25 10.26
N GLN A 78 -15.72 14.23 9.64
CA GLN A 78 -15.51 14.69 8.26
C GLN A 78 -15.06 13.51 7.39
N ALA A 79 -14.49 13.81 6.23
CA ALA A 79 -13.92 12.80 5.33
C ALA A 79 -12.93 11.90 6.09
N SER A 80 -13.12 10.59 5.90
CA SER A 80 -12.23 9.54 6.40
C SER A 80 -10.84 9.65 5.76
N LEU A 81 -9.83 9.04 6.39
CA LEU A 81 -8.47 9.00 5.85
C LEU A 81 -8.42 8.42 4.42
N ILE A 82 -9.26 7.41 4.13
CA ILE A 82 -9.36 6.80 2.80
C ILE A 82 -9.97 7.76 1.78
N GLU A 83 -11.02 8.50 2.15
CA GLU A 83 -11.63 9.51 1.28
C GLU A 83 -10.67 10.67 1.00
N LEU A 84 -9.93 11.11 2.03
CA LEU A 84 -8.89 12.14 1.86
C LEU A 84 -7.79 11.66 0.92
N ALA A 85 -7.30 10.43 1.11
CA ALA A 85 -6.31 9.83 0.22
C ALA A 85 -6.82 9.71 -1.23
N GLU A 86 -8.06 9.24 -1.42
CA GLU A 86 -8.71 9.17 -2.74
C GLU A 86 -8.77 10.55 -3.42
N GLN A 87 -9.15 11.59 -2.68
CA GLN A 87 -9.18 12.95 -3.19
C GLN A 87 -7.78 13.48 -3.56
N MET A 88 -6.76 13.21 -2.72
CA MET A 88 -5.37 13.61 -2.99
C MET A 88 -4.82 12.92 -4.24
N ILE A 89 -5.09 11.62 -4.39
CA ILE A 89 -4.65 10.84 -5.55
C ILE A 89 -5.33 11.36 -6.83
N ASN A 90 -6.65 11.57 -6.79
CA ASN A 90 -7.39 12.10 -7.93
C ASN A 90 -6.91 13.50 -8.35
N GLU A 91 -6.59 14.36 -7.39
CA GLU A 91 -6.01 15.69 -7.66
C GLU A 91 -4.68 15.59 -8.43
N VAL A 92 -3.77 14.70 -8.00
CA VAL A 92 -2.49 14.48 -8.69
C VAL A 92 -2.67 13.84 -10.07
N ILE A 93 -3.63 12.92 -10.22
CA ILE A 93 -3.97 12.34 -11.52
C ILE A 93 -4.47 13.42 -12.49
N GLN A 94 -5.28 14.36 -12.02
CA GLN A 94 -5.78 15.48 -12.83
C GLN A 94 -4.66 16.41 -13.30
N TRP A 95 -3.58 16.57 -12.53
CA TRP A 95 -2.40 17.33 -12.97
C TRP A 95 -1.68 16.64 -14.14
N PHE A 96 -1.72 15.31 -14.23
CA PHE A 96 -1.04 14.55 -15.30
C PHE A 96 -1.91 13.40 -15.87
N PRO A 97 -3.01 13.70 -16.59
CA PRO A 97 -4.03 12.71 -16.97
C PRO A 97 -3.52 11.63 -17.93
N LYS A 98 -2.43 11.89 -18.66
CA LYS A 98 -1.80 10.95 -19.60
C LYS A 98 -0.76 10.03 -18.95
N ARG A 99 -0.47 10.21 -17.65
CA ARG A 99 0.52 9.41 -16.93
C ARG A 99 -0.14 8.23 -16.23
N LEU A 100 0.64 7.17 -16.05
CA LEU A 100 0.29 6.06 -15.19
C LEU A 100 0.84 6.33 -13.78
N PHE A 101 0.09 5.92 -12.77
CA PHE A 101 0.45 6.09 -11.37
C PHE A 101 0.53 4.74 -10.66
N ARG A 102 1.50 4.61 -9.75
CA ARG A 102 1.58 3.53 -8.76
C ARG A 102 1.42 4.18 -7.40
N VAL A 103 0.40 3.82 -6.63
CA VAL A 103 0.22 4.29 -5.26
C VAL A 103 0.56 3.17 -4.31
N VAL A 104 1.55 3.43 -3.46
CA VAL A 104 2.03 2.50 -2.45
C VAL A 104 1.54 2.97 -1.08
N GLY A 105 0.75 2.15 -0.42
CA GLY A 105 0.19 2.46 0.89
C GLY A 105 0.41 1.32 1.88
N ASP A 106 0.33 1.64 3.17
CA ASP A 106 0.32 0.63 4.22
C ASP A 106 -0.93 -0.28 4.15
N GLY A 107 -1.06 -1.22 5.09
CA GLY A 107 -2.21 -2.13 5.13
C GLY A 107 -3.55 -1.43 5.46
N PHE A 108 -3.54 -0.24 6.06
CA PHE A 108 -4.75 0.54 6.31
C PHE A 108 -5.32 1.10 4.98
N PHE A 109 -4.45 1.59 4.10
CA PHE A 109 -4.82 2.10 2.78
C PHE A 109 -5.15 1.01 1.73
N ALA A 110 -5.07 -0.26 2.09
CA ALA A 110 -5.40 -1.38 1.19
C ALA A 110 -6.81 -1.29 0.56
N THR A 111 -7.76 -0.65 1.26
CA THR A 111 -9.14 -0.46 0.78
C THR A 111 -9.25 0.44 -0.46
N LEU A 112 -8.23 1.25 -0.77
CA LEU A 112 -8.15 2.03 -2.01
C LEU A 112 -8.19 1.15 -3.26
N ALA A 113 -7.78 -0.12 -3.17
CA ALA A 113 -7.86 -1.08 -4.27
C ALA A 113 -9.29 -1.40 -4.73
N GLY A 114 -10.29 -1.08 -3.88
CA GLY A 114 -11.71 -1.17 -4.22
C GLY A 114 -12.27 0.08 -4.89
N LYS A 115 -11.54 1.19 -4.87
CA LYS A 115 -11.95 2.47 -5.46
C LYS A 115 -11.61 2.51 -6.95
N GLU A 116 -12.40 3.29 -7.70
CA GLU A 116 -12.17 3.48 -9.13
C GLU A 116 -11.21 4.64 -9.35
N LEU A 117 -9.91 4.35 -9.30
CA LEU A 117 -8.85 5.30 -9.59
C LEU A 117 -8.33 5.06 -11.00
N LEU A 118 -8.53 6.04 -11.89
CA LEU A 118 -8.10 5.95 -13.28
C LEU A 118 -6.57 5.93 -13.38
N ASN A 119 -6.05 5.15 -14.32
CA ASN A 119 -4.61 5.05 -14.62
C ASN A 119 -3.73 4.73 -13.39
N THR A 120 -4.30 4.10 -12.36
CA THR A 120 -3.64 3.92 -11.07
C THR A 120 -3.58 2.46 -10.67
N THR A 121 -2.38 2.01 -10.30
CA THR A 121 -2.10 0.72 -9.69
C THR A 121 -1.90 0.91 -8.19
N ILE A 122 -2.63 0.16 -7.37
CA ILE A 122 -2.47 0.18 -5.91
C ILE A 122 -1.58 -0.97 -5.49
N ILE A 123 -0.56 -0.66 -4.68
CA ILE A 123 0.33 -1.63 -4.04
C ILE A 123 0.21 -1.43 -2.53
N SER A 124 -0.08 -2.50 -1.80
CA SER A 124 -0.22 -2.42 -0.35
C SER A 124 -0.05 -3.79 0.31
N ARG A 125 -0.01 -3.84 1.65
CA ARG A 125 -0.03 -5.09 2.41
C ARG A 125 -1.43 -5.67 2.45
N ILE A 126 -1.51 -6.98 2.30
CA ILE A 126 -2.72 -7.73 2.57
C ILE A 126 -2.63 -8.37 3.96
N GLN A 127 -3.75 -8.44 4.68
CA GLN A 127 -3.79 -9.12 5.96
C GLN A 127 -3.46 -10.61 5.79
N CYS A 128 -2.64 -11.17 6.68
CA CYS A 128 -2.21 -12.58 6.59
C CYS A 128 -3.38 -13.58 6.73
N ASN A 129 -4.47 -13.15 7.39
CA ASN A 129 -5.72 -13.89 7.55
C ASN A 129 -6.82 -13.47 6.55
N ALA A 130 -6.48 -12.70 5.51
CA ALA A 130 -7.45 -12.19 4.55
C ALA A 130 -8.27 -13.32 3.88
N GLU A 131 -9.56 -13.06 3.72
CA GLU A 131 -10.46 -13.94 3.00
C GLU A 131 -10.36 -13.70 1.49
N ILE A 132 -9.70 -14.63 0.81
CA ILE A 132 -9.45 -14.60 -0.63
C ILE A 132 -10.14 -15.77 -1.35
N TYR A 133 -10.46 -15.56 -2.62
CA TYR A 133 -11.19 -16.52 -3.46
C TYR A 133 -10.47 -16.72 -4.79
N ASP A 134 -10.71 -17.85 -5.44
CA ASP A 134 -10.40 -18.00 -6.86
C ASP A 134 -11.27 -17.04 -7.70
N LEU A 135 -10.79 -16.76 -8.92
CA LEU A 135 -11.54 -15.97 -9.88
C LEU A 135 -12.84 -16.69 -10.28
N PRO A 136 -13.94 -15.96 -10.55
CA PRO A 136 -15.17 -16.58 -10.99
C PRO A 136 -14.97 -17.27 -12.33
N VAL A 137 -15.33 -18.55 -12.41
CA VAL A 137 -15.29 -19.33 -13.65
C VAL A 137 -16.48 -18.94 -14.52
N LYS A 138 -16.23 -18.59 -15.79
CA LYS A 138 -17.31 -18.35 -16.75
C LYS A 138 -18.14 -19.63 -16.92
N PRO A 139 -19.48 -19.58 -16.75
CA PRO A 139 -20.31 -20.76 -16.91
C PRO A 139 -20.27 -21.25 -18.36
N ARG A 140 -20.23 -22.57 -18.56
CA ARG A 140 -20.17 -23.21 -19.90
C ARG A 140 -21.44 -22.99 -20.72
N SER A 141 -22.57 -22.74 -20.07
CA SER A 141 -23.85 -22.42 -20.71
C SER A 141 -24.55 -21.29 -19.96
N LYS A 142 -25.41 -20.54 -20.67
CA LYS A 142 -26.29 -19.55 -20.05
C LYS A 142 -27.41 -20.28 -19.30
N GLY A 143 -27.22 -20.45 -17.98
CA GLY A 143 -28.25 -20.97 -17.08
C GLY A 143 -29.16 -19.86 -16.53
N ARG A 144 -30.27 -20.26 -15.89
CA ARG A 144 -31.10 -19.32 -15.10
C ARG A 144 -30.32 -18.87 -13.86
N GLY A 145 -30.28 -17.56 -13.64
CA GLY A 145 -29.68 -16.93 -12.45
C GLY A 145 -28.46 -16.06 -12.73
N ARG A 146 -28.09 -15.22 -11.75
CA ARG A 146 -26.93 -14.33 -11.86
C ARG A 146 -25.63 -15.16 -11.86
N PRO A 147 -24.70 -14.94 -12.80
CA PRO A 147 -23.39 -15.59 -12.77
C PRO A 147 -22.69 -15.41 -11.42
N ARG A 148 -21.96 -16.44 -10.98
CA ARG A 148 -21.20 -16.40 -9.74
C ARG A 148 -20.17 -15.27 -9.80
N LYS A 149 -20.15 -14.42 -8.77
CA LYS A 149 -19.18 -13.32 -8.64
C LYS A 149 -17.86 -13.73 -8.00
N LYS A 150 -17.82 -14.87 -7.31
CA LYS A 150 -16.66 -15.41 -6.60
C LYS A 150 -16.42 -16.85 -7.03
N GLY A 151 -15.16 -17.27 -7.12
CA GLY A 151 -14.78 -18.66 -7.22
C GLY A 151 -14.79 -19.37 -5.86
N LYS A 152 -14.08 -20.50 -5.77
CA LYS A 152 -13.91 -21.25 -4.52
C LYS A 152 -13.14 -20.40 -3.51
N ARG A 153 -13.52 -20.50 -2.23
CA ARG A 153 -12.75 -19.88 -1.14
C ARG A 153 -11.38 -20.56 -1.01
N LEU A 154 -10.33 -19.76 -0.95
CA LEU A 154 -8.95 -20.21 -0.78
C LEU A 154 -8.56 -20.18 0.70
N LEU A 155 -7.44 -20.84 1.01
CA LEU A 155 -6.75 -20.65 2.29
C LEU A 155 -6.34 -19.19 2.44
N CYS A 156 -6.34 -18.67 3.66
CA CYS A 156 -5.79 -17.34 3.91
C CYS A 156 -4.28 -17.30 3.57
N PRO A 157 -3.71 -16.12 3.23
CA PRO A 157 -2.32 -16.01 2.81
C PRO A 157 -1.31 -16.71 3.71
N GLU A 158 -1.47 -16.61 5.04
CA GLU A 158 -0.60 -17.26 6.03
C GLU A 158 -0.61 -18.79 5.89
N LYS A 159 -1.81 -19.39 5.89
CA LYS A 159 -1.96 -20.84 5.72
C LYS A 159 -1.49 -21.28 4.34
N MET A 160 -1.84 -20.52 3.30
CA MET A 160 -1.43 -20.80 1.91
C MET A 160 0.09 -20.93 1.81
N ALA A 161 0.83 -20.00 2.42
CA ALA A 161 2.28 -19.98 2.37
C ALA A 161 2.94 -21.25 2.97
N HIS A 162 2.29 -21.96 3.89
CA HIS A 162 2.81 -23.25 4.40
C HIS A 162 2.70 -24.40 3.38
N TYR A 163 1.80 -24.31 2.40
CA TYR A 163 1.59 -25.34 1.39
C TYR A 163 2.28 -25.06 0.06
N VAL A 164 2.83 -23.85 -0.13
CA VAL A 164 3.61 -23.50 -1.33
C VAL A 164 4.92 -24.28 -1.32
N ARG A 165 5.18 -24.99 -2.41
CA ARG A 165 6.42 -25.79 -2.62
C ARG A 165 7.35 -25.15 -3.65
N ASP A 166 6.76 -24.41 -4.58
CA ASP A 166 7.35 -23.81 -5.77
C ASP A 166 7.70 -22.33 -5.54
N TRP A 167 8.57 -22.07 -4.57
CA TRP A 167 9.05 -20.71 -4.30
C TRP A 167 9.99 -20.24 -5.40
N GLN A 168 9.75 -19.05 -5.95
CA GLN A 168 10.65 -18.42 -6.90
C GLN A 168 11.68 -17.58 -6.15
N ARG A 169 12.97 -17.87 -6.36
CA ARG A 169 14.06 -17.06 -5.84
C ARG A 169 14.26 -15.86 -6.76
N ILE A 170 14.03 -14.65 -6.25
CA ILE A 170 14.16 -13.41 -7.00
C ILE A 170 15.09 -12.43 -6.27
N GLU A 171 15.77 -11.59 -7.03
CA GLU A 171 16.49 -10.44 -6.52
C GLU A 171 15.56 -9.23 -6.49
N VAL A 172 15.58 -8.51 -5.38
CA VAL A 172 14.74 -7.33 -5.14
C VAL A 172 15.63 -6.19 -4.69
N CYS A 173 15.43 -5.01 -5.26
CA CYS A 173 16.04 -3.79 -4.74
C CYS A 173 15.14 -3.25 -3.61
N GLU A 174 15.60 -3.34 -2.37
CA GLU A 174 14.93 -2.77 -1.20
C GLU A 174 15.77 -1.58 -0.70
N ARG A 175 15.29 -0.34 -0.89
CA ARG A 175 15.98 0.89 -0.46
C ARG A 175 17.42 0.98 -0.97
N GLY A 176 17.61 0.71 -2.26
CA GLY A 176 18.92 0.74 -2.91
C GLY A 176 19.83 -0.45 -2.59
N LYS A 177 19.36 -1.47 -1.86
CA LYS A 177 20.12 -2.68 -1.55
C LYS A 177 19.47 -3.89 -2.22
N THR A 178 20.27 -4.63 -2.99
CA THR A 178 19.83 -5.90 -3.56
C THR A 178 19.72 -6.95 -2.46
N ARG A 179 18.54 -7.54 -2.32
CA ARG A 179 18.25 -8.65 -1.41
C ARG A 179 17.60 -9.78 -2.19
N ILE A 180 17.88 -11.01 -1.77
CA ILE A 180 17.25 -12.19 -2.35
C ILE A 180 16.01 -12.52 -1.52
N ARG A 181 14.87 -12.71 -2.19
CA ARG A 181 13.61 -13.12 -1.58
C ARG A 181 13.08 -14.38 -2.24
N LEU A 182 12.41 -15.22 -1.46
CA LEU A 182 11.59 -16.31 -1.97
C LEU A 182 10.17 -15.79 -2.13
N VAL A 183 9.66 -15.81 -3.36
CA VAL A 183 8.36 -15.23 -3.68
C VAL A 183 7.43 -16.25 -4.29
N TYR A 184 6.17 -16.15 -3.90
CA TYR A 184 5.05 -16.85 -4.51
C TYR A 184 4.01 -15.85 -4.96
N THR A 185 3.55 -15.97 -6.21
CA THR A 185 2.51 -15.10 -6.75
C THR A 185 1.28 -15.90 -7.14
N ARG A 186 0.10 -15.32 -6.92
CA ARG A 186 -1.16 -15.91 -7.36
C ARG A 186 -2.20 -14.85 -7.65
N LYS A 187 -2.88 -14.98 -8.79
CA LYS A 187 -4.06 -14.16 -9.10
C LYS A 187 -5.23 -14.63 -8.23
N VAL A 188 -5.77 -13.73 -7.42
CA VAL A 188 -6.86 -14.03 -6.48
C VAL A 188 -7.91 -12.92 -6.52
N LEU A 189 -9.09 -13.21 -5.97
CA LEU A 189 -10.14 -12.23 -5.76
C LEU A 189 -10.25 -11.92 -4.27
N TRP A 190 -9.93 -10.69 -3.89
CA TRP A 190 -10.15 -10.19 -2.54
C TRP A 190 -11.47 -9.42 -2.45
N TYR A 191 -12.57 -10.14 -2.61
CA TYR A 191 -13.90 -9.58 -2.89
C TYR A 191 -14.39 -8.54 -1.88
N ARG A 192 -13.96 -8.64 -0.61
CA ARG A 192 -14.34 -7.67 0.44
C ARG A 192 -13.76 -6.28 0.17
N VAL A 193 -12.62 -6.22 -0.50
CA VAL A 193 -11.92 -4.97 -0.84
C VAL A 193 -12.12 -4.62 -2.30
N SER A 194 -11.80 -5.53 -3.22
CA SER A 194 -11.94 -5.30 -4.66
C SER A 194 -12.72 -6.42 -5.34
N GLN A 195 -13.68 -6.06 -6.17
CA GLN A 195 -14.40 -7.00 -7.04
C GLN A 195 -13.60 -7.33 -8.31
N LYS A 196 -12.46 -6.67 -8.52
CA LYS A 196 -11.51 -6.97 -9.61
C LYS A 196 -10.43 -7.93 -9.09
N PRO A 197 -9.82 -8.75 -9.97
CA PRO A 197 -8.67 -9.58 -9.62
C PRO A 197 -7.51 -8.74 -9.07
N ILE A 198 -6.79 -9.29 -8.09
CA ILE A 198 -5.53 -8.74 -7.59
C ILE A 198 -4.43 -9.80 -7.71
N LEU A 199 -3.18 -9.37 -7.77
CA LEU A 199 -2.04 -10.26 -7.61
C LEU A 199 -1.67 -10.33 -6.14
N LEU A 200 -1.82 -11.50 -5.53
CA LEU A 200 -1.24 -11.80 -4.23
C LEU A 200 0.25 -12.08 -4.42
N VAL A 201 1.10 -11.39 -3.66
CA VAL A 201 2.54 -11.60 -3.62
C VAL A 201 2.93 -11.95 -2.19
N ILE A 202 3.40 -13.18 -1.98
CA ILE A 202 3.90 -13.64 -0.70
C ILE A 202 5.43 -13.65 -0.77
N SER A 203 6.09 -12.95 0.14
CA SER A 203 7.54 -12.88 0.24
C SER A 203 8.01 -13.57 1.51
N ARG A 204 9.11 -14.32 1.41
CA ARG A 204 9.81 -14.93 2.54
C ARG A 204 11.30 -14.70 2.43
N ASP A 205 11.93 -14.55 3.58
CA ASP A 205 13.38 -14.56 3.68
C ASP A 205 13.90 -16.00 3.43
N PRO A 206 14.83 -16.21 2.48
CA PRO A 206 15.46 -17.49 2.24
C PRO A 206 16.09 -18.12 3.51
N GLN A 207 16.56 -17.29 4.45
CA GLN A 207 17.18 -17.76 5.70
C GLN A 207 16.15 -18.04 6.81
N GLY A 208 14.88 -17.68 6.60
CA GLY A 208 13.80 -17.86 7.57
C GLY A 208 13.93 -17.01 8.85
N LYS A 209 14.78 -15.97 8.85
CA LYS A 209 14.98 -15.09 10.01
C LYS A 209 13.89 -14.03 10.10
N GLU A 210 13.45 -13.52 8.95
CA GLU A 210 12.36 -12.55 8.87
C GLU A 210 11.01 -13.26 8.71
N LYS A 211 9.95 -12.72 9.32
CA LYS A 211 8.59 -13.22 9.12
C LYS A 211 8.17 -13.00 7.68
N GLY A 212 7.36 -13.92 7.15
CA GLY A 212 6.82 -13.78 5.81
C GLY A 212 5.95 -12.51 5.67
N ASP A 213 6.11 -11.83 4.56
CA ASP A 213 5.33 -10.66 4.19
C ASP A 213 4.30 -10.99 3.12
N PHE A 214 3.15 -10.31 3.22
CA PHE A 214 2.03 -10.51 2.33
C PHE A 214 1.66 -9.17 1.71
N PHE A 215 1.82 -9.09 0.41
CA PHE A 215 1.52 -7.91 -0.40
C PHE A 215 0.44 -8.22 -1.42
N PHE A 216 -0.15 -7.17 -1.96
CA PHE A 216 -0.95 -7.29 -3.16
C PHE A 216 -0.76 -6.09 -4.08
N THR A 217 -1.08 -6.29 -5.36
CA THR A 217 -1.20 -5.21 -6.35
C THR A 217 -2.48 -5.38 -7.17
N THR A 218 -3.08 -4.27 -7.59
CA THR A 218 -4.24 -4.28 -8.50
C THR A 218 -3.85 -4.54 -9.95
N ASP A 219 -2.57 -4.40 -10.30
CA ASP A 219 -2.03 -4.81 -11.60
C ASP A 219 -1.59 -6.27 -11.55
N VAL A 220 -2.39 -7.15 -12.15
CA VAL A 220 -2.14 -8.60 -12.14
C VAL A 220 -0.98 -9.07 -13.02
N THR A 221 -0.34 -8.15 -13.73
CA THR A 221 0.79 -8.41 -14.63
C THR A 221 2.11 -7.85 -14.10
N MET A 222 2.07 -7.11 -13.01
CA MET A 222 3.25 -6.47 -12.41
C MET A 222 4.24 -7.51 -11.90
N ASP A 223 5.53 -7.24 -12.08
CA ASP A 223 6.60 -8.12 -11.61
C ASP A 223 6.65 -8.12 -10.07
N PRO A 224 6.72 -9.29 -9.42
CA PRO A 224 6.78 -9.37 -7.96
C PRO A 224 7.97 -8.66 -7.34
N SER A 225 9.13 -8.59 -8.01
CA SER A 225 10.29 -7.84 -7.52
C SER A 225 10.00 -6.35 -7.45
N GLU A 226 9.29 -5.80 -8.44
CA GLU A 226 8.88 -4.40 -8.43
C GLU A 226 7.86 -4.12 -7.32
N VAL A 227 6.93 -5.04 -7.05
CA VAL A 227 5.94 -4.91 -5.97
C VAL A 227 6.64 -4.80 -4.62
N ILE A 228 7.57 -5.71 -4.33
CA ILE A 228 8.31 -5.73 -3.05
C ILE A 228 9.22 -4.51 -2.94
N GLY A 229 9.95 -4.18 -4.01
CA GLY A 229 10.85 -3.02 -4.03
C GLY A 229 10.11 -1.70 -3.86
N CYS A 230 9.03 -1.47 -4.62
CA CYS A 230 8.19 -0.27 -4.46
C CYS A 230 7.64 -0.16 -3.04
N PHE A 231 7.23 -1.29 -2.44
CA PHE A 231 6.74 -1.29 -1.07
C PHE A 231 7.84 -0.95 -0.05
N ALA A 232 9.03 -1.52 -0.20
CA ALA A 232 10.16 -1.24 0.69
C ALA A 232 10.59 0.24 0.61
N ASP A 233 10.57 0.80 -0.59
CA ASP A 233 10.97 2.17 -0.85
C ASP A 233 9.99 3.22 -0.32
N ARG A 234 8.72 2.85 -0.06
CA ARG A 234 7.73 3.67 0.65
C ARG A 234 8.26 4.19 1.98
N TRP A 235 9.20 3.47 2.62
CA TRP A 235 9.80 3.90 3.88
C TRP A 235 10.48 5.28 3.81
N ALA A 236 10.82 5.76 2.62
CA ALA A 236 11.33 7.13 2.42
C ALA A 236 10.37 8.22 2.94
N ILE A 237 9.05 7.94 3.00
CA ILE A 237 8.09 8.85 3.65
C ILE A 237 8.40 8.99 5.14
N GLU A 238 8.64 7.87 5.81
CA GLU A 238 8.87 7.86 7.26
C GLU A 238 10.16 8.60 7.60
N ASP A 239 11.20 8.44 6.78
CA ASP A 239 12.44 9.22 6.91
C ASP A 239 12.19 10.72 6.72
N THR A 240 11.32 11.09 5.77
CA THR A 240 10.91 12.48 5.55
C THR A 240 10.14 13.04 6.74
N PHE A 241 9.20 12.28 7.33
CA PHE A 241 8.49 12.69 8.54
C PHE A 241 9.42 12.84 9.73
N LYS A 242 10.35 11.90 9.92
CA LYS A 242 11.32 11.95 11.00
C LYS A 242 12.19 13.20 10.89
N ASN A 243 12.73 13.49 9.70
CA ASN A 243 13.55 14.67 9.45
C ASN A 243 12.75 15.97 9.63
N THR A 244 11.50 16.02 9.16
CA THR A 244 10.62 17.18 9.33
C THR A 244 10.35 17.46 10.81
N LYS A 245 9.99 16.43 11.60
CA LYS A 245 9.74 16.56 13.04
C LYS A 245 11.00 16.98 13.82
N GLN A 246 12.19 16.55 13.40
CA GLN A 246 13.44 16.88 14.09
C GLN A 246 13.99 18.26 13.72
N LEU A 247 13.86 18.69 12.47
CA LEU A 247 14.45 19.93 11.97
C LEU A 247 13.51 21.13 12.01
N LEU A 248 12.20 20.92 11.90
CA LEU A 248 11.22 22.00 11.76
C LEU A 248 10.34 22.20 13.01
N GLY A 249 10.41 21.29 13.99
CA GLY A 249 9.71 21.40 15.29
C GLY A 249 8.26 20.93 15.27
#